data_AF-A0AAW2U2N0-F1
#
_entry.id   AF-A0AAW2U2N0-F1
#
_cell.length_a   1.000
_cell.length_b   1.000
_cell.length_c   1.000
_cell.angle_alpha   90.00
_cell.angle_beta   90.00
_cell.angle_gamma   90.00
#
_symmetry.space_group_name_H-M   'P 1'
#
loop_
_entity.id
_entity.type
_entity.pdbx_description
1 polymer ?
#
loop_
_entity_poly.entity_id
_entity_poly.type
_entity_poly.pdbx_seq_one_letter_code
_entity_poly.pdbx_strand_id
1 'polypeptide(L)'
;MMNLGVATLLGNRIGAFKDMETDNTGRSWGVFLRIRIGLNVNQPLKRALKVCLTSGEELLARLTYEHLPNFCYLCGMLGHIDKYCEGHFEESFRDSGTETPYGPWLRAPLPSRGQFQTSSYGSSNMATHTHHQTSTKTGPLSSKILGATSNKDSSF
;
A
#
# COMPACT_ATOMS: atom_id res chain seq x y z
N MET A 1 9.04 -17.95 -18.32
CA MET A 1 10.18 -17.08 -18.67
C MET A 1 9.61 -15.73 -19.07
N MET A 2 9.89 -14.64 -18.35
CA MET A 2 9.42 -13.32 -18.81
C MET A 2 10.37 -12.77 -19.87
N ASN A 3 9.80 -12.12 -20.88
CA ASN A 3 10.50 -11.75 -22.12
C ASN A 3 11.02 -10.30 -22.04
N LEU A 4 12.28 -10.07 -22.44
CA LEU A 4 12.92 -8.75 -22.46
C LEU A 4 12.16 -7.73 -23.31
N GLY A 5 11.58 -8.15 -24.45
CA GLY A 5 10.74 -7.31 -25.31
C GLY A 5 9.47 -6.86 -24.59
N VAL A 6 8.81 -7.75 -23.84
CA VAL A 6 7.66 -7.40 -23.00
C VAL A 6 8.10 -6.42 -21.89
N ALA A 7 9.22 -6.68 -21.23
CA ALA A 7 9.74 -5.80 -20.18
C ALA A 7 10.09 -4.40 -20.71
N THR A 8 10.70 -4.31 -21.89
CA THR A 8 11.02 -3.05 -22.56
C THR A 8 9.75 -2.29 -22.91
N LEU A 9 8.75 -2.98 -23.50
CA LEU A 9 7.47 -2.39 -23.85
C LEU A 9 6.74 -1.83 -22.62
N LEU A 10 6.57 -2.65 -21.59
CA LEU A 10 5.85 -2.25 -20.36
C LEU A 10 6.63 -1.17 -19.60
N GLY A 11 7.96 -1.29 -19.52
CA GLY A 11 8.84 -0.30 -18.92
C GLY A 11 8.68 1.06 -19.56
N ASN A 12 8.75 1.14 -20.89
CA ASN A 12 8.59 2.37 -21.67
C ASN A 12 7.21 3.02 -21.53
N ARG A 13 6.17 2.26 -21.21
CA ARG A 13 4.86 2.81 -20.87
C ARG A 13 4.83 3.49 -19.50
N ILE A 14 5.76 3.16 -18.61
CA ILE A 14 5.86 3.75 -17.27
C ILE A 14 6.86 4.91 -17.26
N GLY A 15 8.08 4.66 -17.73
CA GLY A 15 9.19 5.62 -17.84
C GLY A 15 10.26 5.10 -18.81
N ALA A 16 11.44 5.70 -18.90
CA ALA A 16 12.47 5.21 -19.83
C ALA A 16 13.05 3.87 -19.36
N PHE A 17 12.79 2.76 -20.06
CA PHE A 17 13.35 1.45 -19.69
C PHE A 17 14.88 1.48 -19.65
N LYS A 18 15.46 0.85 -18.62
CA LYS A 18 16.92 0.76 -18.44
C LYS A 18 17.39 -0.68 -18.36
N ASP A 19 16.72 -1.49 -17.56
CA ASP A 19 17.15 -2.86 -17.31
C ASP A 19 16.01 -3.72 -16.74
N MET A 20 16.19 -5.03 -16.74
CA MET A 20 15.28 -6.02 -16.17
C MET A 20 16.07 -6.98 -15.28
N GLU A 21 15.51 -7.33 -14.11
CA GLU A 21 16.13 -8.34 -13.27
C GLU A 21 16.11 -9.70 -13.96
N THR A 22 17.29 -10.30 -14.08
CA THR A 22 17.50 -11.65 -14.60
C THR A 22 18.40 -12.42 -13.65
N ASP A 23 18.22 -13.73 -13.58
CA ASP A 23 19.14 -14.62 -12.90
C ASP A 23 20.47 -14.73 -13.65
N ASN A 24 21.42 -15.46 -13.07
CA ASN A 24 22.73 -15.77 -13.66
C ASN A 24 22.66 -16.54 -14.99
N THR A 25 21.47 -16.99 -15.40
CA THR A 25 21.22 -17.62 -16.71
C THR A 25 20.49 -16.69 -17.69
N GLY A 26 20.31 -15.42 -17.34
CA GLY A 26 19.62 -14.42 -18.15
C GLY A 26 18.09 -14.58 -18.16
N ARG A 27 17.54 -15.37 -17.23
CA ARG A 27 16.09 -15.61 -17.15
C ARG A 27 15.52 -14.82 -15.98
N SER A 28 14.39 -14.16 -16.17
CA SER A 28 13.61 -13.72 -15.02
C SER A 28 12.65 -14.83 -14.58
N TRP A 29 12.71 -15.15 -13.29
CA TRP A 29 11.82 -16.08 -12.62
C TRP A 29 11.16 -15.37 -11.44
N GLY A 30 9.86 -15.57 -11.27
CA GLY A 30 9.11 -14.97 -10.18
C GLY A 30 7.64 -14.75 -10.53
N VAL A 31 6.86 -14.34 -9.53
CA VAL A 31 5.46 -13.97 -9.67
C VAL A 31 5.25 -12.52 -10.09
N PHE A 32 6.34 -11.75 -10.23
CA PHE A 32 6.33 -10.34 -10.64
C PHE A 32 7.49 -10.03 -11.59
N LEU A 33 7.29 -9.01 -12.43
CA LEU A 33 8.30 -8.47 -13.34
C LEU A 33 9.01 -7.28 -12.67
N ARG A 34 10.27 -7.45 -12.31
CA ARG A 34 11.09 -6.37 -11.73
C ARG A 34 11.94 -5.71 -12.83
N ILE A 35 11.73 -4.42 -13.03
CA ILE A 35 12.41 -3.62 -14.05
C ILE A 35 12.95 -2.33 -13.46
N ARG A 36 14.05 -1.85 -14.04
CA ARG A 36 14.63 -0.54 -13.75
C ARG A 36 14.21 0.43 -14.85
N ILE A 37 13.68 1.57 -14.44
CA ILE A 37 13.24 2.63 -15.34
C ILE A 37 13.76 3.99 -14.88
N GLY A 38 13.99 4.91 -15.83
CA GLY A 38 14.11 6.33 -15.57
C GLY A 38 12.72 6.95 -15.44
N LEU A 39 12.37 7.37 -14.22
CA LEU A 39 11.08 7.95 -13.91
C LEU A 39 11.12 9.49 -14.03
N ASN A 40 10.10 10.10 -14.62
CA ASN A 40 9.92 11.54 -14.58
C ASN A 40 9.37 11.95 -13.22
N VAL A 41 10.20 12.57 -12.38
CA VAL A 41 9.84 12.96 -11.01
C VAL A 41 8.87 14.15 -10.95
N ASN A 42 8.67 14.86 -12.06
CA ASN A 42 7.73 15.97 -12.18
C ASN A 42 6.31 15.49 -12.55
N GLN A 43 6.06 14.19 -12.49
CA GLN A 43 4.75 13.59 -12.73
C GLN A 43 4.35 12.68 -11.57
N PRO A 44 3.04 12.53 -11.30
CA PRO A 44 2.57 11.57 -10.30
C PRO A 44 3.01 10.14 -10.62
N LEU A 45 3.24 9.37 -9.56
CA LEU A 45 3.56 7.94 -9.69
C LEU A 45 2.43 7.19 -10.42
N LYS A 46 2.79 6.30 -11.34
CA LYS A 46 1.80 5.39 -11.94
C LYS A 46 1.46 4.29 -10.93
N ARG A 47 0.17 4.00 -10.75
CA ARG A 47 -0.31 3.03 -9.75
C ARG A 47 -0.55 1.63 -10.34
N ALA A 48 -0.93 1.59 -11.61
CA ALA A 48 -1.20 0.36 -12.34
C ALA A 48 -0.99 0.56 -13.84
N LEU A 49 -0.85 -0.54 -14.56
CA LEU A 49 -0.72 -0.60 -16.01
C LEU A 49 -1.74 -1.59 -16.56
N LYS A 50 -2.56 -1.16 -17.53
CA LYS A 50 -3.40 -2.07 -18.31
C LYS A 50 -2.53 -2.84 -19.30
N VAL A 51 -2.57 -4.16 -19.27
CA VAL A 51 -1.78 -5.06 -20.12
C VAL A 51 -2.75 -5.94 -20.90
N CYS A 52 -2.65 -5.93 -22.23
CA CYS A 52 -3.42 -6.83 -23.08
C CYS A 52 -2.61 -8.11 -23.29
N LEU A 53 -3.21 -9.25 -22.96
CA LEU A 53 -2.62 -10.56 -23.18
C LEU A 53 -2.85 -10.99 -24.64
N THR A 54 -2.07 -11.97 -25.09
CA THR A 54 -2.24 -12.56 -26.43
C THR A 54 -3.58 -13.29 -26.57
N SER A 55 -4.22 -13.67 -25.46
CA SER A 55 -5.60 -14.20 -25.42
C SER A 55 -6.66 -13.14 -25.76
N GLY A 56 -6.29 -11.86 -25.79
CA GLY A 56 -7.22 -10.72 -25.91
C GLY A 56 -7.74 -10.20 -24.58
N GLU A 57 -7.44 -10.88 -23.47
CA GLU A 57 -7.85 -10.44 -22.13
C GLU A 57 -7.04 -9.22 -21.66
N GLU A 58 -7.69 -8.34 -20.91
CA GLU A 58 -7.04 -7.21 -20.24
C GLU A 58 -6.74 -7.52 -18.78
N LEU A 59 -5.47 -7.35 -18.39
CA LEU A 59 -5.00 -7.44 -17.02
C LEU A 59 -4.62 -6.05 -16.50
N LEU A 60 -5.09 -5.69 -15.31
CA LEU A 60 -4.61 -4.51 -14.60
C LEU A 60 -3.43 -4.88 -13.68
N ALA A 61 -2.21 -4.71 -14.18
CA ALA A 61 -1.00 -4.97 -13.41
C ALA A 61 -0.76 -3.85 -12.39
N ARG A 62 -0.78 -4.17 -11.10
CA ARG A 62 -0.43 -3.21 -10.03
C ARG A 62 1.06 -2.93 -10.05
N LEU A 63 1.43 -1.66 -9.86
CA LEU A 63 2.82 -1.23 -9.78
C LEU A 63 3.22 -1.03 -8.33
N THR A 64 4.43 -1.47 -7.99
CA THR A 64 5.11 -1.13 -6.74
C THR A 64 6.53 -0.70 -7.07
N TYR A 65 7.07 0.16 -6.21
CA TYR A 65 8.35 0.82 -6.41
C TYR A 65 9.30 0.46 -5.27
N GLU A 66 10.49 0.04 -5.63
CA GLU A 66 11.59 -0.14 -4.70
C GLU A 66 12.31 1.19 -4.49
N HIS A 67 12.87 1.38 -3.29
CA HIS A 67 13.59 2.61 -2.94
C HIS A 67 12.76 3.89 -3.14
N LEU A 68 11.43 3.79 -3.08
CA LEU A 68 10.56 4.94 -3.23
C LEU A 68 10.82 5.93 -2.08
N PRO A 69 11.11 7.22 -2.32
CA PRO A 69 11.21 8.22 -1.26
C PRO A 69 9.85 8.52 -0.62
N ASN A 70 9.81 9.47 0.32
CA ASN A 70 8.54 10.04 0.74
C ASN A 70 7.87 10.75 -0.44
N PHE A 71 6.56 10.57 -0.55
CA PHE A 71 5.75 11.09 -1.63
C PHE A 71 4.36 11.43 -1.08
N CYS A 72 3.63 12.27 -1.80
CA CYS A 72 2.31 12.72 -1.40
C CYS A 72 1.26 11.68 -1.77
N TYR A 73 0.46 11.23 -0.80
CA TYR A 73 -0.62 10.29 -1.00
C TYR A 73 -1.86 10.91 -1.64
N LEU A 74 -1.99 12.24 -1.61
CA LEU A 74 -3.07 12.97 -2.28
C LEU A 74 -2.84 13.04 -3.79
N CYS A 75 -1.67 13.55 -4.21
CA CYS A 75 -1.40 13.83 -5.62
C CYS A 75 -0.41 12.88 -6.29
N GLY A 76 0.28 12.01 -5.53
CA GLY A 76 1.24 11.03 -6.05
C GLY A 76 2.61 11.60 -6.41
N MET A 77 2.88 12.87 -6.10
CA MET A 77 4.14 13.55 -6.45
C MET A 77 5.25 13.25 -5.44
N LEU A 78 6.49 13.22 -5.93
CA LEU A 78 7.70 13.19 -5.11
C LEU A 78 8.05 14.60 -4.62
N GLY A 79 8.71 14.68 -3.46
CA GLY A 79 9.29 15.93 -2.94
C GLY A 79 8.47 16.64 -1.85
N HIS A 80 7.24 16.21 -1.60
CA HIS A 80 6.45 16.67 -0.45
C HIS A 80 5.57 15.54 0.10
N ILE A 81 4.91 15.83 1.22
CA ILE A 81 3.92 14.96 1.87
C ILE A 81 2.59 15.70 1.96
N ASP A 82 1.51 14.97 2.21
CA ASP A 82 0.11 15.41 2.09
C ASP A 82 -0.16 16.76 2.76
N LYS A 83 0.38 16.96 3.96
CA LYS A 83 0.24 18.20 4.74
C LYS A 83 0.82 19.45 4.07
N TYR A 84 1.65 19.28 3.06
CA TYR A 84 2.27 20.34 2.26
C TYR A 84 1.84 20.30 0.79
N CYS A 85 0.82 19.50 0.45
CA CYS A 85 0.28 19.45 -0.89
C CYS A 85 -0.59 20.68 -1.16
N GLU A 86 -0.40 21.33 -2.32
CA GLU A 86 -1.25 22.47 -2.72
C GLU A 86 -2.73 22.07 -2.80
N GLY A 87 -3.01 20.86 -3.27
CA GLY A 87 -4.36 20.28 -3.32
C GLY A 87 -4.96 19.89 -1.96
N HIS A 88 -4.24 20.05 -0.85
CA HIS A 88 -4.72 19.64 0.49
C HIS A 88 -6.00 20.36 0.92
N PHE A 89 -6.26 21.56 0.38
CA PHE A 89 -7.47 22.34 0.69
C PHE A 89 -8.64 22.07 -0.27
N GLU A 90 -8.44 21.28 -1.33
CA GLU A 90 -9.55 20.93 -2.20
C GLU A 90 -10.55 20.05 -1.45
N GLU A 91 -11.83 20.35 -1.65
CA GLU A 91 -12.94 19.69 -0.96
C GLU A 91 -13.02 18.19 -1.26
N SER A 92 -12.52 17.77 -2.44
CA SER A 92 -12.33 16.39 -2.87
C SER A 92 -11.35 15.57 -2.01
N PHE A 93 -10.43 16.24 -1.31
CA PHE A 93 -9.41 15.62 -0.46
C PHE A 93 -9.60 15.90 1.03
N ARG A 94 -10.56 16.76 1.39
CA ARG A 94 -10.91 17.04 2.78
C ARG A 94 -11.57 15.81 3.39
N ASP A 95 -10.89 15.27 4.41
CA ASP A 95 -11.30 14.28 5.42
C ASP A 95 -12.73 13.73 5.27
N SER A 96 -12.97 13.03 4.18
CA SER A 96 -14.27 12.41 3.88
C SER A 96 -14.32 10.98 4.45
N GLY A 97 -13.31 10.58 5.22
CA GLY A 97 -13.05 9.18 5.57
C GLY A 97 -12.68 8.31 4.36
N THR A 98 -12.42 8.90 3.19
CA THR A 98 -12.06 8.18 1.96
C THR A 98 -10.56 7.88 1.90
N GLU A 99 -10.21 6.66 1.50
CA GLU A 99 -8.83 6.27 1.25
C GLU A 99 -8.21 7.18 0.18
N THR A 100 -7.03 7.74 0.46
CA THR A 100 -6.30 8.57 -0.49
C THR A 100 -5.98 7.78 -1.78
N PRO A 101 -5.88 8.43 -2.96
CA PRO A 101 -5.67 7.72 -4.22
C PRO A 101 -4.38 6.90 -4.29
N TYR A 102 -3.42 7.24 -3.42
CA TYR A 102 -2.15 6.56 -3.24
C TYR A 102 -1.97 6.15 -1.77
N GLY A 103 -0.94 5.35 -1.48
CA GLY A 103 -0.61 4.98 -0.11
C GLY A 103 0.65 4.13 0.01
N PRO A 104 0.94 3.63 1.23
CA PRO A 104 2.14 2.84 1.52
C PRO A 104 2.28 1.59 0.62
N TRP A 105 1.17 1.07 0.11
CA TRP A 105 1.10 -0.09 -0.78
C TRP A 105 1.80 0.10 -2.14
N LEU A 106 2.18 1.32 -2.51
CA LEU A 106 3.06 1.58 -3.66
C LEU A 106 4.51 1.19 -3.41
N ARG A 107 4.91 0.96 -2.16
CA ARG A 107 6.27 0.54 -1.83
C ARG A 107 6.37 -0.98 -2.00
N ALA A 108 7.32 -1.42 -2.80
CA ALA A 108 7.63 -2.84 -2.87
C ALA A 108 8.17 -3.32 -1.50
N PRO A 109 7.81 -4.53 -1.04
CA PRO A 109 8.42 -5.12 0.14
C PRO A 109 9.94 -5.20 -0.07
N LEU A 110 10.72 -4.64 0.86
CA LEU A 110 12.15 -4.85 0.84
C LEU A 110 12.41 -6.35 1.05
N PRO A 111 13.31 -6.98 0.28
CA PRO A 111 13.75 -8.33 0.60
C PRO A 111 14.27 -8.29 2.04
N SER A 112 13.68 -9.11 2.91
CA SER A 112 14.08 -9.22 4.32
C SER A 112 15.59 -9.45 4.36
N ARG A 113 16.37 -8.40 4.61
CA ARG A 113 17.72 -8.56 5.11
C ARG A 113 17.52 -9.28 6.45
N GLY A 114 18.16 -10.44 6.59
CA GLY A 114 17.98 -11.34 7.74
C GLY A 114 17.81 -10.57 9.04
N GLN A 115 16.82 -10.98 9.84
CA GLN A 115 16.51 -10.43 11.14
C GLN A 115 17.81 -10.34 11.98
N PHE A 116 18.45 -9.18 11.97
CA PHE A 116 19.28 -8.78 13.09
C PHE A 116 18.29 -8.42 14.19
N GLN A 117 18.02 -9.38 15.07
CA GLN A 117 17.39 -9.11 16.35
C GLN A 117 18.34 -8.18 17.11
N THR A 118 18.14 -6.87 17.00
CA THR A 118 18.72 -5.94 17.97
C THR A 118 17.88 -6.08 19.23
N SER A 119 18.28 -7.01 20.09
CA SER A 119 17.85 -7.00 21.48
C SER A 119 18.53 -5.85 22.21
N SER A 120 17.77 -5.19 23.08
CA SER A 120 18.22 -4.21 24.08
C SER A 120 18.49 -2.80 23.52
N TYR A 121 18.13 -1.69 24.15
CA TYR A 121 18.01 -1.34 25.57
C TYR A 121 16.85 -0.33 25.75
N GLY A 122 16.17 -0.37 26.89
CA GLY A 122 15.05 0.51 27.21
C GLY A 122 15.43 1.99 27.33
N SER A 123 14.46 2.86 27.06
CA SER A 123 14.46 4.24 27.55
C SER A 123 13.02 4.67 27.83
N SER A 124 12.75 4.78 29.13
CA SER A 124 11.78 5.61 29.85
C SER A 124 10.76 6.43 29.05
N ASN A 125 9.48 6.30 29.41
CA ASN A 125 8.58 7.46 29.45
C ASN A 125 7.70 7.42 30.71
N MET A 126 7.84 8.48 31.49
CA MET A 126 7.06 8.87 32.66
C MET A 126 5.58 9.03 32.29
N ALA A 127 4.69 8.39 33.04
CA ALA A 127 3.29 8.74 33.08
C ALA A 127 2.89 9.00 34.55
N THR A 128 2.34 10.17 34.76
CA THR A 128 1.94 10.82 36.00
C THR A 128 0.82 10.10 36.75
N HIS A 129 0.87 10.23 38.07
CA HIS A 129 0.00 9.64 39.09
C HIS A 129 -1.51 9.78 38.83
N THR A 130 -2.23 8.66 38.93
CA THR A 130 -3.70 8.59 39.10
C THR A 130 -3.99 8.29 40.57
N HIS A 131 -4.84 9.09 41.22
CA HIS A 131 -5.25 8.90 42.61
C HIS A 131 -6.51 8.03 42.72
N HIS A 132 -6.46 7.11 43.67
CA HIS A 132 -7.39 6.01 43.99
C HIS A 132 -8.64 6.45 44.78
N GLN A 133 -9.74 5.67 44.67
CA GLN A 133 -10.63 5.18 45.77
C GLN A 133 -11.87 4.45 45.16
N THR A 134 -11.96 3.10 45.12
CA THR A 134 -12.37 2.05 46.11
C THR A 134 -13.89 1.78 46.30
N SER A 135 -14.25 0.49 46.10
CA SER A 135 -15.38 -0.31 46.67
C SER A 135 -16.82 -0.02 46.16
N THR A 136 -17.72 -0.97 45.83
CA THR A 136 -18.10 -2.26 46.44
C THR A 136 -18.76 -3.28 45.45
N LYS A 137 -18.93 -4.52 45.95
CA LYS A 137 -19.54 -5.76 45.42
C LYS A 137 -20.93 -5.65 44.73
N THR A 138 -21.24 -6.56 43.79
CA THR A 138 -22.28 -7.63 43.87
C THR A 138 -22.25 -8.54 42.62
N GLY A 139 -22.70 -9.79 42.76
CA GLY A 139 -22.53 -10.92 41.82
C GLY A 139 -23.55 -11.03 40.67
N PRO A 140 -23.61 -12.20 39.98
CA PRO A 140 -24.01 -12.31 38.58
C PRO A 140 -25.48 -12.74 38.38
N LEU A 141 -26.08 -12.39 37.23
CA LEU A 141 -27.36 -12.94 36.79
C LEU A 141 -27.29 -13.39 35.31
N SER A 142 -27.69 -14.65 35.14
CA SER A 142 -27.87 -15.40 33.89
C SER A 142 -29.31 -15.23 33.36
N SER A 143 -29.49 -15.22 32.04
CA SER A 143 -30.54 -15.92 31.24
C SER A 143 -30.64 -15.26 29.84
N LYS A 144 -30.47 -15.91 28.66
CA LYS A 144 -31.29 -16.92 27.97
C LYS A 144 -32.76 -16.43 27.87
N ILE A 145 -33.39 -16.12 26.72
CA ILE A 145 -33.87 -17.01 25.62
C ILE A 145 -34.78 -16.21 24.62
N LEU A 146 -34.82 -16.64 23.33
CA LEU A 146 -35.86 -16.50 22.24
C LEU A 146 -36.27 -15.08 21.73
N GLY A 147 -36.57 -14.83 20.45
CA GLY A 147 -36.71 -15.67 19.24
C GLY A 147 -37.31 -14.83 18.07
N ALA A 148 -37.10 -15.30 16.82
CA ALA A 148 -37.84 -15.13 15.55
C ALA A 148 -38.52 -13.75 15.21
N THR A 149 -38.46 -13.19 13.98
CA THR A 149 -38.99 -13.73 12.72
C THR A 149 -38.53 -12.93 11.46
N SER A 150 -38.33 -13.68 10.37
CA SER A 150 -38.62 -13.45 8.92
C SER A 150 -38.62 -12.07 8.21
N ASN A 151 -37.86 -12.06 7.10
CA ASN A 151 -38.18 -11.62 5.71
C ASN A 151 -38.39 -10.14 5.36
N LYS A 152 -37.61 -9.63 4.39
CA LYS A 152 -38.00 -9.55 2.96
C LYS A 152 -36.91 -8.95 2.08
N ASP A 153 -36.87 -9.49 0.87
CA ASP A 153 -36.10 -9.10 -0.30
C ASP A 153 -36.34 -7.65 -0.74
N SER A 154 -35.32 -7.03 -1.35
CA SER A 154 -35.47 -5.91 -2.29
C SER A 154 -34.17 -5.75 -3.09
N SER A 155 -34.20 -6.29 -4.30
CA SER A 155 -33.24 -6.03 -5.38
C SER A 155 -33.31 -4.57 -5.83
N PHE A 156 -32.15 -3.96 -6.08
CA PHE A 156 -31.85 -3.08 -7.23
C PHE A 156 -30.34 -3.07 -7.45
#